data_AF-A0A0G0G7Z0-F1
#
_entry.id   AF-A0A0G0G7Z0-F1
#
_cell.length_a   1.000
_cell.length_b   1.000
_cell.length_c   1.000
_cell.angle_alpha   90.00
_cell.angle_beta   90.00
_cell.angle_gamma   90.00
#
_symmetry.space_group_name_H-M   'P 1'
#
loop_
_entity.id
_entity.type
_entity.pdbx_description
1 polymer ?
#
loop_
_entity_poly.entity_id
_entity_poly.type
_entity_poly.pdbx_seq_one_letter_code
_entity_poly.pdbx_strand_id
1 'polypeptide(L)' 'IAFNARYLLDFLSNSTSETVSFEMNGPLNPGVFRETDDPSFMHLIMPIRVQEAA' A
#
# COMPACT_ATOMS: atom_id res chain seq x y z
N ILE A 1 -11.68 1.25 2.80
CA ILE A 1 -10.36 1.00 3.42
C ILE A 1 -9.64 2.32 3.58
N ALA A 2 -8.83 2.47 4.62
CA ALA A 2 -8.08 3.69 4.85
C ALA A 2 -6.62 3.35 5.17
N PHE A 3 -5.71 4.14 4.60
CA PHE A 3 -4.26 4.01 4.78
C PHE A 3 -3.66 5.38 5.10
N ASN A 4 -2.49 5.38 5.73
CA ASN A 4 -1.71 6.59 5.85
C ASN A 4 -1.11 6.96 4.48
N ALA A 5 -1.59 8.05 3.89
CA ALA A 5 -1.14 8.53 2.59
C ALA A 5 0.37 8.84 2.53
N ARG A 6 1.00 9.18 3.66
CA ARG A 6 2.43 9.46 3.71
C ARG A 6 3.26 8.24 3.35
N TYR A 7 2.92 7.07 3.89
CA TYR A 7 3.63 5.82 3.57
C TYR A 7 3.43 5.40 2.11
N LEU A 8 2.26 5.66 1.55
CA LEU A 8 2.01 5.41 0.13
C LEU A 8 2.86 6.33 -0.75
N LEU A 9 2.92 7.63 -0.43
CA LEU A 9 3.74 8.58 -1.15
C LEU A 9 5.24 8.27 -1.04
N ASP A 10 5.69 7.84 0.15
CA ASP A 10 7.08 7.42 0.35
C ASP A 10 7.44 6.22 -0.53
N PHE A 11 6.53 5.23 -0.67
CA PHE A 11 6.71 4.12 -1.61
C PHE A 11 6.75 4.60 -3.06
N LEU A 12 5.74 5.36 -3.51
CA LEU A 12 5.62 5.81 -4.89
C LEU A 12 6.77 6.74 -5.32
N SER A 13 7.32 7.52 -4.39
CA SER A 13 8.44 8.44 -4.68
C SER A 13 9.79 7.70 -4.85
N ASN A 14 9.90 6.49 -4.29
CA ASN A 14 11.09 5.64 -4.43
C ASN A 14 10.90 4.55 -5.50
N SER A 15 9.67 4.30 -5.91
CA SER A 15 9.33 3.38 -7.00
C SER A 15 9.86 3.94 -8.32
N THR A 16 10.59 3.11 -9.06
CA THR A 16 11.11 3.43 -10.40
C THR A 16 10.27 2.81 -11.52
N SER A 17 9.42 1.85 -11.18
CA SER A 17 8.50 1.23 -12.15
C SER A 17 7.33 2.14 -12.50
N GLU A 18 6.89 2.07 -13.75
CA GLU A 18 5.71 2.76 -14.26
C GLU A 18 4.41 2.17 -13.69
N THR A 19 4.44 0.89 -13.32
CA THR A 19 3.30 0.15 -12.78
C THR A 19 3.62 -0.51 -11.46
N VAL A 20 2.68 -0.39 -10.53
CA VAL A 20 2.78 -1.02 -9.20
C VAL A 20 1.57 -1.92 -8.98
N SER A 21 1.79 -3.07 -8.36
CA SER A 21 0.72 -3.96 -7.93
C SER A 21 0.35 -3.66 -6.48
N PHE A 22 -0.96 -3.68 -6.22
CA PHE A 22 -1.52 -3.55 -4.88
C PHE A 22 -2.35 -4.78 -4.56
N GLU A 23 -1.95 -5.50 -3.51
CA GLU A 23 -2.62 -6.70 -3.03
C GLU A 23 -3.05 -6.52 -1.58
N MET A 24 -4.29 -6.91 -1.26
CA MET A 24 -4.81 -6.82 0.09
C MET A 24 -5.88 -7.89 0.33
N ASN A 25 -5.75 -8.63 1.43
CA ASN A 25 -6.64 -9.74 1.79
C ASN A 25 -7.80 -9.33 2.72
N GLY A 26 -8.21 -8.06 2.71
CA GLY A 26 -9.33 -7.55 3.51
C GLY A 26 -9.05 -6.19 4.19
N PRO A 27 -10.09 -5.51 4.68
CA PRO A 27 -10.02 -4.11 5.11
C PRO A 27 -9.17 -3.84 6.36
N LEU A 28 -8.87 -4.88 7.14
CA LEU A 28 -8.02 -4.82 8.34
C LEU A 28 -6.69 -5.54 8.16
N ASN A 29 -6.44 -6.11 6.98
CA ASN A 29 -5.19 -6.77 6.65
C ASN A 29 -4.21 -5.78 6.03
N PRO A 30 -2.89 -6.02 6.17
CA PRO A 30 -1.88 -5.19 5.53
C PRO A 30 -2.09 -5.12 4.01
N GLY A 31 -1.92 -3.93 3.46
CA GLY A 31 -1.81 -3.72 2.02
C GLY A 31 -0.36 -3.95 1.60
N VAL A 32 -0.17 -4.77 0.57
CA VAL A 32 1.14 -5.10 0.01
C VAL A 32 1.28 -4.39 -1.33
N PHE A 33 2.32 -3.59 -1.45
CA PHE A 33 2.66 -2.83 -2.66
C PHE A 33 3.97 -3.40 -3.24
N ARG A 34 3.98 -3.69 -4.54
CA ARG A 34 5.16 -4.18 -5.26
C ARG A 34 5.33 -3.41 -6.56
N GLU A 35 6.55 -3.31 -7.05
CA GLU A 35 6.77 -2.98 -8.46
C GLU A 35 6.39 -4.18 -9.32
N THR A 36 5.86 -3.95 -10.53
CA THR A 36 5.57 -5.05 -11.47
C THR A 36 6.85 -5.64 -12.05
N ASP A 37 7.89 -4.82 -12.18
CA ASP A 37 9.11 -5.17 -12.90
C ASP A 37 10.16 -5.79 -11.97
N ASP A 38 10.12 -5.43 -10.68
CA ASP A 38 10.94 -6.03 -9.62
C ASP A 38 10.08 -6.42 -8.40
N PRO A 39 9.65 -7.69 -8.30
CA PRO A 39 8.90 -8.20 -7.16
C PRO A 39 9.69 -8.25 -5.84
N SER A 40 11.00 -8.00 -5.86
CA SER A 40 11.82 -7.93 -4.65
C SER A 40 11.68 -6.59 -3.94
N PHE A 41 11.30 -5.54 -4.67
CA PHE A 41 11.01 -4.22 -4.10
C PHE A 41 9.56 -4.15 -3.62
N MET A 42 9.43 -4.19 -2.30
CA MET A 42 8.20 -4.53 -1.60
C MET A 42 7.95 -3.58 -0.45
N HIS A 43 6.75 -3.01 -0.37
CA HIS A 43 6.34 -2.14 0.73
C HIS A 43 5.04 -2.62 1.36
N LEU A 44 5.02 -2.71 2.69
CA LEU A 44 3.86 -3.17 3.46
C LEU A 44 3.30 -1.99 4.25
N ILE A 45 2.02 -1.66 4.00
CA ILE A 45 1.33 -0.56 4.66
C ILE A 45 0.18 -1.11 5.51
N MET A 46 0.21 -0.83 6.80
CA MET A 46 -0.85 -1.22 7.73
C MET A 46 -2.10 -0.35 7.52
N PRO A 47 -3.30 -0.93 7.49
CA PRO A 47 -4.53 -0.16 7.40
C PRO A 47 -4.80 0.57 8.71
N ILE A 48 -5.43 1.74 8.61
CA ILE A 48 -5.96 2.46 9.75
C ILE A 48 -7.44 2.13 9.91
N ARG A 49 -7.86 1.90 11.16
CA ARG A 49 -9.27 1.72 11.49
C ARG A 49 -9.96 3.07 11.39
N VAL A 50 -10.82 3.22 10.39
CA VAL A 50 -11.80 4.30 10.33
C VAL A 50 -13.06 3.81 11.04
N GLN A 51 -13.45 4.49 12.11
CA GLN A 51 -14.80 4.33 12.66
C GLN A 51 -15.77 4.98 11.68
N GLU A 52 -16.74 4.20 11.17
CA GLU A 52 -17.91 4.79 10.52
C GLU A 52 -18.60 5.67 11.56
N ALA A 53 -18.72 6.97 11.28
CA ALA A 53 -19.55 7.84 12.09
C ALA A 53 -21.00 7.36 11.93
N ALA A 54 -21.56 6.88 13.04
CA ALA A 54 -22.95 6.47 13.14
C ALA A 54 -23.90 7.66 12.94
#